data_AF-A0A3D0HKQ0-F1
#
_entry.id   AF-A0A3D0HKQ0-F1
#
_cell.length_a   1.000
_cell.length_b   1.000
_cell.length_c   1.000
_cell.angle_alpha   90.00
_cell.angle_beta   90.00
_cell.angle_gamma   90.00
#
_symmetry.space_group_name_H-M   'P 1'
#
loop_
_entity.id
_entity.type
_entity.pdbx_description
1 polymer ?
#
loop_
_entity_poly.entity_id
_entity_poly.type
_entity_poly.pdbx_seq_one_letter_code
_entity_poly.pdbx_strand_id
1 'polypeptide(L)'
;MAKIYNDGRNANQIYKKNGNGVFLEVLAPEPDFQKITIKISKYNVNNDKGNRIEKTYSYFLSLPEILGLCRYVNNGSIKRMSDKIKKDNSNQVIWSKQGGSPASKGNPPRCRILSIIPATRSRYADVIFKIEEGEARVTKEGLFAPAGRLDALSVGITFDELYGMCEYIKVRIQAFATWMQMSGNYTYSGKTQEQPPEPIKDEPEERTDYGSNAYENYNTLFYNVG
;
A
#
# COMPACT_ATOMS: atom_id res chain seq x y z
N MET A 1 17.27 -32.93 6.29
CA MET A 1 17.07 -31.59 6.93
C MET A 1 17.43 -30.52 5.91
N ALA A 2 16.52 -29.60 5.61
CA ALA A 2 16.84 -28.45 4.75
C ALA A 2 17.84 -27.55 5.47
N LYS A 3 18.94 -27.16 4.81
CA LYS A 3 19.85 -26.13 5.32
C LYS A 3 19.07 -24.83 5.43
N ILE A 4 18.84 -24.37 6.66
CA ILE A 4 18.35 -23.02 6.90
C ILE A 4 19.52 -22.08 6.58
N TYR A 5 19.48 -21.45 5.41
CA TYR A 5 20.40 -20.38 5.07
C TYR A 5 20.07 -19.17 5.93
N ASN A 6 20.93 -18.86 6.90
CA ASN A 6 20.84 -17.66 7.71
C ASN A 6 21.98 -16.72 7.29
N ASP A 7 21.68 -15.79 6.39
CA ASP A 7 22.65 -14.78 5.91
C ASP A 7 22.66 -13.51 6.78
N GLY A 8 22.01 -13.55 7.95
CA GLY A 8 21.94 -12.42 8.89
C GLY A 8 21.01 -11.28 8.44
N ARG A 9 20.32 -11.40 7.30
CA ARG A 9 19.33 -10.40 6.87
C ARG A 9 18.02 -10.58 7.64
N ASN A 10 17.32 -9.47 7.85
CA ASN A 10 15.97 -9.51 8.38
C ASN A 10 15.06 -10.20 7.36
N ALA A 11 14.62 -11.42 7.64
CA ALA A 11 13.76 -12.21 6.75
C ALA A 11 12.44 -11.50 6.41
N ASN A 12 11.99 -10.57 7.25
CA ASN A 12 10.79 -9.77 7.04
C ASN A 12 11.06 -8.49 6.24
N GLN A 13 12.29 -8.17 5.87
CA GLN A 13 12.58 -7.00 5.02
C GLN A 13 12.44 -7.36 3.55
N ILE A 14 11.51 -6.72 2.87
CA ILE A 14 11.32 -6.84 1.41
C ILE A 14 12.33 -5.96 0.68
N TYR A 15 12.48 -4.72 1.14
CA TYR A 15 13.26 -3.70 0.47
C TYR A 15 13.88 -2.74 1.49
N LYS A 16 15.07 -2.23 1.18
CA LYS A 16 15.75 -1.19 1.96
C LYS A 16 16.45 -0.22 1.03
N LYS A 17 16.23 1.08 1.27
CA LYS A 17 16.94 2.17 0.62
C LYS A 17 17.58 3.08 1.65
N ASN A 18 18.90 3.21 1.57
CA ASN A 18 19.64 4.17 2.39
C ASN A 18 19.57 5.57 1.75
N GLY A 19 19.37 6.58 2.59
CA GLY A 19 19.54 8.00 2.30
C GLY A 19 20.59 8.61 3.23
N ASN A 20 20.65 9.95 3.25
CA ASN A 20 21.60 10.68 4.09
C ASN A 20 21.12 10.75 5.56
N GLY A 21 21.67 9.90 6.44
CA GLY A 21 21.28 9.82 7.86
C GLY A 21 19.85 9.28 8.10
N VAL A 22 19.23 8.74 7.05
CA VAL A 22 17.89 8.14 7.08
C VAL A 22 17.87 6.90 6.20
N PHE A 23 16.97 5.97 6.43
CA PHE A 23 16.69 4.89 5.50
C PHE A 23 15.20 4.56 5.45
N LEU A 24 14.76 4.09 4.29
CA LEU A 24 13.42 3.55 4.06
C LEU A 24 13.50 2.03 4.06
N GLU A 25 12.56 1.39 4.73
CA GLU A 25 12.39 -0.06 4.75
C GLU A 25 10.94 -0.42 4.42
N VAL A 26 10.77 -1.47 3.62
CA VAL A 26 9.47 -2.12 3.40
C VAL A 26 9.55 -3.49 4.02
N LEU A 27 8.61 -3.78 4.92
CA LEU A 27 8.53 -5.04 5.63
C LEU A 27 7.41 -5.91 5.06
N ALA A 28 7.60 -7.22 5.16
CA ALA A 28 6.68 -8.24 4.73
C ALA A 28 5.31 -8.07 5.38
N PRO A 29 4.26 -8.62 4.75
CA PRO A 29 2.95 -8.66 5.36
C PRO A 29 3.02 -9.23 6.78
N GLU A 30 2.27 -8.64 7.71
CA GLU A 30 2.05 -9.24 9.03
C GLU A 30 1.40 -10.64 8.89
N PRO A 31 1.44 -11.50 9.93
CA PRO A 31 1.03 -12.91 9.82
C PRO A 31 -0.40 -13.14 9.29
N ASP A 32 -1.25 -12.12 9.35
CA ASP A 32 -2.62 -12.13 8.82
C ASP A 32 -2.71 -11.89 7.30
N PHE A 33 -1.58 -11.62 6.63
CA PHE A 33 -1.49 -11.29 5.21
C PHE A 33 -2.32 -10.07 4.81
N GLN A 34 -2.56 -9.11 5.69
CA GLN A 34 -3.44 -7.98 5.37
C GLN A 34 -2.70 -6.72 4.98
N LYS A 35 -1.51 -6.48 5.54
CA LYS A 35 -0.85 -5.17 5.50
C LYS A 35 0.64 -5.28 5.36
N ILE A 36 1.21 -4.43 4.50
CA ILE A 36 2.65 -4.16 4.45
C ILE A 36 2.98 -2.95 5.32
N THR A 37 4.14 -2.98 5.96
CA THR A 37 4.65 -1.84 6.72
C THR A 37 5.75 -1.14 5.95
N ILE A 38 5.61 0.17 5.77
CA ILE A 38 6.68 1.04 5.30
C ILE A 38 7.22 1.83 6.48
N LYS A 39 8.54 1.83 6.66
CA LYS A 39 9.23 2.56 7.72
C LYS A 39 10.23 3.53 7.14
N ILE A 40 10.33 4.70 7.76
CA ILE A 40 11.48 5.59 7.57
C ILE A 40 12.11 5.83 8.93
N SER A 41 13.40 5.55 9.02
CA SER A 41 14.16 5.66 10.27
C SER A 41 15.31 6.64 10.09
N LYS A 42 15.44 7.59 11.00
CA LYS A 42 16.61 8.44 11.15
C LYS A 42 17.64 7.72 12.02
N TYR A 43 18.89 7.78 11.62
CA TYR A 43 19.97 7.15 12.34
C TYR A 43 21.23 8.01 12.37
N ASN A 44 22.03 7.79 13.39
CA ASN A 44 23.31 8.44 13.59
C ASN A 44 24.38 7.38 13.83
N VAL A 45 25.36 7.34 12.93
CA VAL A 45 26.44 6.34 12.95
C VAL A 45 27.41 6.54 14.11
N ASN A 46 27.46 7.76 14.65
CA ASN A 46 28.33 8.12 15.77
C ASN A 46 27.79 7.61 17.12
N ASN A 47 26.52 7.22 17.19
CA ASN A 47 25.96 6.60 18.38
C ASN A 47 26.41 5.14 18.50
N ASP A 48 26.40 4.64 19.74
CA ASP A 48 26.76 3.27 20.06
C ASP A 48 25.94 2.24 19.28
N LYS A 49 26.59 1.10 18.97
CA LYS A 49 25.94 -0.02 18.29
C LYS A 49 24.75 -0.50 19.13
N GLY A 50 23.54 -0.37 18.59
CA GLY A 50 22.27 -0.63 19.28
C GLY A 50 21.41 0.61 19.48
N ASN A 51 22.02 1.80 19.60
CA ASN A 51 21.37 3.09 19.83
C ASN A 51 21.50 4.05 18.62
N ARG A 52 21.83 3.50 17.46
CA ARG A 52 22.01 4.28 16.23
C ARG A 52 20.70 4.83 15.66
N ILE A 53 19.57 4.17 15.91
CA ILE A 53 18.27 4.65 15.45
C ILE A 53 17.77 5.73 16.41
N GLU A 54 17.74 6.97 15.96
CA GLU A 54 17.25 8.10 16.75
C GLU A 54 15.73 8.21 16.71
N LYS A 55 15.15 7.86 15.56
CA LYS A 55 13.72 8.09 15.30
C LYS A 55 13.21 7.19 14.20
N THR A 56 11.96 6.72 14.31
CA THR A 56 11.32 5.89 13.29
C THR A 56 9.86 6.28 13.14
N TYR A 57 9.41 6.45 11.90
CA TYR A 57 8.00 6.50 11.55
C TYR A 57 7.61 5.27 10.73
N SER A 58 6.44 4.71 11.03
CA SER A 58 5.90 3.53 10.37
C SER A 58 4.51 3.83 9.84
N TYR A 59 4.21 3.34 8.64
CA TYR A 59 2.91 3.48 7.99
C TYR A 59 2.48 2.12 7.44
N PHE A 60 1.21 1.76 7.66
CA PHE A 60 0.63 0.51 7.19
C PHE A 60 -0.20 0.77 5.94
N LEU A 61 0.02 -0.04 4.91
CA LEU A 61 -0.84 -0.09 3.74
C LEU A 61 -1.45 -1.48 3.65
N SER A 62 -2.75 -1.56 3.42
CA SER A 62 -3.38 -2.84 3.09
C SER A 62 -2.86 -3.37 1.76
N LEU A 63 -2.99 -4.68 1.52
CA LEU A 63 -2.57 -5.28 0.25
C LEU A 63 -3.18 -4.59 -0.98
N PRO A 64 -4.49 -4.26 -1.04
CA PRO A 64 -5.06 -3.52 -2.16
C PRO A 64 -4.42 -2.15 -2.36
N GLU A 65 -4.07 -1.45 -1.28
CA GLU A 65 -3.49 -0.11 -1.34
C GLU A 65 -2.07 -0.13 -1.88
N ILE A 66 -1.23 -1.04 -1.39
CA ILE A 66 0.14 -1.15 -1.86
C ILE A 66 0.20 -1.70 -3.29
N LEU A 67 -0.66 -2.65 -3.66
CA LEU A 67 -0.76 -3.13 -5.03
C LEU A 67 -1.29 -2.05 -5.98
N GLY A 68 -2.22 -1.21 -5.51
CA GLY A 68 -2.67 -0.02 -6.23
C GLY A 68 -1.54 0.97 -6.48
N LEU A 69 -0.70 1.24 -5.47
CA LEU A 69 0.49 2.06 -5.64
C LEU A 69 1.46 1.42 -6.64
N CYS A 70 1.73 0.12 -6.53
CA CYS A 70 2.58 -0.60 -7.49
C CYS A 70 2.04 -0.49 -8.92
N ARG A 71 0.72 -0.55 -9.12
CA ARG A 71 0.10 -0.35 -10.44
C ARG A 71 0.36 1.05 -10.99
N TYR A 72 0.22 2.10 -10.17
CA TYR A 72 0.49 3.48 -10.57
C TYR A 72 1.97 3.76 -10.87
N VAL A 73 2.87 3.06 -10.19
CA VAL A 73 4.30 3.10 -10.50
C VAL A 73 4.52 2.42 -11.85
N ASN A 74 4.13 1.16 -11.99
CA ASN A 74 4.39 0.32 -13.17
C ASN A 74 3.82 0.88 -14.47
N ASN A 75 2.64 1.51 -14.45
CA ASN A 75 2.05 2.13 -15.64
C ASN A 75 2.62 3.52 -15.98
N GLY A 76 3.62 3.99 -15.22
CA GLY A 76 4.28 5.28 -15.42
C GLY A 76 3.49 6.49 -14.94
N SER A 77 2.35 6.32 -14.26
CA SER A 77 1.54 7.45 -13.81
C SER A 77 2.28 8.32 -12.80
N ILE A 78 3.02 7.74 -11.85
CA ILE A 78 3.83 8.51 -10.88
C ILE A 78 4.86 9.40 -11.59
N LYS A 79 5.55 8.87 -12.61
CA LYS A 79 6.51 9.64 -13.41
C LYS A 79 5.86 10.78 -14.17
N ARG A 80 4.79 10.48 -14.93
CA ARG A 80 4.04 11.51 -15.69
C ARG A 80 3.51 12.63 -14.78
N MET A 81 2.97 12.28 -13.62
CA MET A 81 2.48 13.27 -12.64
C MET A 81 3.62 14.11 -12.06
N SER A 82 4.75 13.48 -11.69
CA SER A 82 5.93 14.20 -11.23
C SER A 82 6.42 15.21 -12.27
N ASP A 83 6.58 14.78 -13.52
CA ASP A 83 7.09 15.62 -14.61
C ASP A 83 6.14 16.79 -14.90
N LYS A 84 4.83 16.53 -14.89
CA LYS A 84 3.81 17.59 -15.00
C LYS A 84 3.92 18.61 -13.87
N ILE A 85 3.97 18.17 -12.62
CA ILE A 85 4.06 19.06 -11.45
C ILE A 85 5.35 19.90 -11.50
N LYS A 86 6.48 19.29 -11.89
CA LYS A 86 7.76 19.99 -12.06
C LYS A 86 7.69 21.03 -13.18
N LYS A 87 7.08 20.70 -14.32
CA LYS A 87 6.89 21.61 -15.46
C LYS A 87 5.99 22.80 -15.10
N ASP A 88 4.91 22.53 -14.37
CA ASP A 88 3.92 23.54 -13.99
C ASP A 88 4.35 24.36 -12.75
N ASN A 89 5.53 24.07 -12.18
CA ASN A 89 6.04 24.65 -10.93
C ASN A 89 5.00 24.63 -9.78
N SER A 90 4.22 23.54 -9.72
CA SER A 90 3.12 23.36 -8.78
C SER A 90 3.61 22.71 -7.48
N ASN A 91 2.92 22.99 -6.38
CA ASN A 91 3.19 22.40 -5.05
C ASN A 91 2.34 21.15 -4.77
N GLN A 92 1.76 20.54 -5.80
CA GLN A 92 0.92 19.35 -5.65
C GLN A 92 1.72 18.12 -5.23
N VAL A 93 1.04 17.24 -4.48
CA VAL A 93 1.55 15.92 -4.10
C VAL A 93 1.19 14.92 -5.19
N ILE A 94 2.12 14.02 -5.54
CA ILE A 94 1.89 13.02 -6.60
C ILE A 94 0.91 11.95 -6.12
N TRP A 95 1.14 11.45 -4.91
CA TRP A 95 0.32 10.45 -4.28
C TRP A 95 0.39 10.64 -2.78
N SER A 96 -0.73 10.56 -2.09
CA SER A 96 -0.74 10.59 -0.63
C SER A 96 -1.82 9.68 -0.10
N LYS A 97 -1.58 9.20 1.10
CA LYS A 97 -2.58 8.51 1.88
C LYS A 97 -2.46 8.92 3.33
N GLN A 98 -3.55 9.44 3.85
CA GLN A 98 -3.69 9.67 5.26
C GLN A 98 -4.14 8.39 5.94
N GLY A 99 -3.50 8.08 7.06
CA GLY A 99 -3.84 6.95 7.90
C GLY A 99 -3.64 7.28 9.37
N GLY A 100 -3.95 6.32 10.20
CA GLY A 100 -3.87 6.44 11.65
C GLY A 100 -4.43 5.18 12.26
N SER A 101 -3.74 4.64 13.26
CA SER A 101 -4.31 3.58 14.08
C SER A 101 -5.50 4.17 14.84
N PRO A 102 -6.65 3.48 14.95
CA PRO A 102 -7.65 3.82 15.94
C PRO A 102 -6.97 3.69 17.31
N ALA A 103 -6.55 4.82 17.87
CA ALA A 103 -5.98 4.87 19.18
C ALA A 103 -7.03 5.42 20.13
N SER A 104 -7.85 4.52 20.65
CA SER A 104 -8.35 4.60 22.02
C SER A 104 -7.21 4.70 23.08
N LYS A 105 -5.95 4.89 22.67
CA LYS A 105 -4.72 4.81 23.46
C LYS A 105 -3.81 6.04 23.37
N GLY A 106 -4.18 7.07 22.61
CA GLY A 106 -3.40 8.32 22.51
C GLY A 106 -4.26 9.52 22.86
N ASN A 107 -3.91 10.24 23.92
CA ASN A 107 -4.51 11.52 24.25
C ASN A 107 -3.41 12.59 24.17
N PRO A 108 -3.35 13.43 23.12
CA PRO A 108 -4.28 13.55 21.98
C PRO A 108 -4.12 12.44 20.92
N PRO A 109 -5.13 12.24 20.02
CA PRO A 109 -5.03 11.29 18.93
C PRO A 109 -3.92 11.69 17.95
N ARG A 110 -3.38 10.72 17.21
CA ARG A 110 -2.29 10.94 16.25
C ARG A 110 -2.72 10.64 14.83
N CYS A 111 -2.22 11.42 13.88
CA CYS A 111 -2.38 11.16 12.46
C CYS A 111 -1.03 10.85 11.82
N ARG A 112 -1.06 10.06 10.74
CA ARG A 112 0.09 9.83 9.88
C ARG A 112 -0.29 10.06 8.43
N ILE A 113 0.61 10.68 7.67
CA ILE A 113 0.44 10.86 6.24
C ILE A 113 1.64 10.25 5.56
N LEU A 114 1.37 9.31 4.65
CA LEU A 114 2.37 8.84 3.71
C LEU A 114 2.19 9.58 2.40
N SER A 115 3.28 10.11 1.84
CA SER A 115 3.24 10.86 0.59
C SER A 115 4.44 10.59 -0.31
N ILE A 116 4.21 10.70 -1.62
CA ILE A 116 5.21 10.76 -2.67
C ILE A 116 5.08 12.14 -3.30
N ILE A 117 6.15 12.94 -3.20
CA ILE A 117 6.21 14.30 -3.73
C ILE A 117 7.32 14.39 -4.78
N PRO A 118 7.24 15.31 -5.77
CA PRO A 118 8.32 15.47 -6.73
C PRO A 118 9.56 16.01 -6.04
N ALA A 119 10.73 15.46 -6.36
CA ALA A 119 12.00 16.03 -5.93
C ALA A 119 12.36 17.19 -6.87
N THR A 120 11.88 18.40 -6.58
CA THR A 120 12.08 19.57 -7.45
C THR A 120 13.48 20.17 -7.35
N ARG A 121 14.17 19.98 -6.22
CA ARG A 121 15.50 20.57 -5.93
C ARG A 121 16.63 19.54 -5.82
N SER A 122 16.32 18.25 -5.99
CA SER A 122 17.33 17.18 -5.87
C SER A 122 17.91 16.83 -7.24
N ARG A 123 19.22 16.59 -7.30
CA ARG A 123 19.89 15.99 -8.47
C ARG A 123 20.00 14.47 -8.39
N TYR A 124 19.74 13.89 -7.22
CA TYR A 124 19.99 12.48 -6.90
C TYR A 124 18.71 11.68 -6.64
N ALA A 125 17.54 12.32 -6.78
CA ALA A 125 16.25 11.70 -6.57
C ALA A 125 15.25 12.33 -7.52
N ASP A 126 14.31 11.53 -7.99
CA ASP A 126 13.22 11.98 -8.85
C ASP A 126 11.99 12.36 -8.03
N VAL A 127 11.74 11.59 -6.98
CA VAL A 127 10.66 11.78 -6.00
C VAL A 127 11.17 11.61 -4.58
N ILE A 128 10.40 12.11 -3.62
CA ILE A 128 10.68 11.97 -2.19
C ILE A 128 9.54 11.18 -1.58
N PHE A 129 9.90 10.07 -0.93
CA PHE A 129 9.02 9.31 -0.08
C PHE A 129 9.03 9.94 1.31
N LYS A 130 7.87 10.36 1.84
CA LYS A 130 7.78 11.12 3.09
C LYS A 130 6.69 10.53 3.98
N ILE A 131 7.04 10.26 5.24
CA ILE A 131 6.08 9.95 6.30
C ILE A 131 6.05 11.13 7.27
N GLU A 132 4.86 11.67 7.46
CA GLU A 132 4.55 12.72 8.43
C GLU A 132 3.75 12.12 9.59
N GLU A 133 4.08 12.51 10.81
CA GLU A 133 3.38 12.11 12.03
C GLU A 133 3.18 13.33 12.94
N GLY A 134 2.03 13.40 13.60
CA GLY A 134 1.74 14.45 14.58
C GLY A 134 0.38 14.27 15.21
N GLU A 135 -0.05 15.30 15.94
CA GLU A 135 -1.36 15.33 16.58
C GLU A 135 -2.49 15.38 15.53
N ALA A 136 -3.63 14.83 15.90
CA ALA A 136 -4.84 14.82 15.09
C ALA A 136 -5.96 15.58 15.79
N ARG A 137 -6.82 16.22 14.99
CA ARG A 137 -8.15 16.67 15.40
C ARG A 137 -9.19 15.74 14.81
N VAL A 138 -10.24 15.46 15.56
CA VAL A 138 -11.41 14.74 15.04
C VAL A 138 -12.31 15.77 14.37
N THR A 139 -12.63 15.58 13.09
CA THR A 139 -13.58 16.42 12.36
C THR A 139 -15.02 16.08 12.79
N LYS A 140 -15.99 16.90 12.36
CA LYS A 140 -17.40 16.68 12.71
C LYS A 140 -17.93 15.32 12.22
N GLU A 141 -17.33 14.81 11.14
CA GLU A 141 -17.65 13.54 10.48
C GLU A 141 -16.94 12.34 11.13
N GLY A 142 -16.22 12.55 12.25
CA GLY A 142 -15.46 11.50 12.92
C GLY A 142 -14.16 11.11 12.23
N LEU A 143 -13.72 11.87 11.22
CA LEU A 143 -12.45 11.63 10.54
C LEU A 143 -11.31 12.32 11.30
N PHE A 144 -10.15 11.67 11.38
CA PHE A 144 -8.97 12.33 11.90
C PHE A 144 -8.39 13.25 10.82
N ALA A 145 -7.95 14.44 11.20
CA ALA A 145 -7.20 15.37 10.36
C ALA A 145 -5.99 15.90 11.13
N PRO A 146 -4.91 16.33 10.46
CA PRO A 146 -3.77 16.95 11.14
C PRO A 146 -4.18 18.13 12.03
N ALA A 147 -3.72 18.12 13.28
CA ALA A 147 -3.81 19.24 14.20
C ALA A 147 -2.46 19.97 14.22
N GLY A 148 -2.30 20.97 13.36
CA GLY A 148 -1.08 21.78 13.30
C GLY A 148 0.03 21.16 12.45
N ARG A 149 1.28 21.46 12.82
CA ARG A 149 2.47 21.07 12.06
C ARG A 149 2.83 19.61 12.34
N LEU A 150 2.91 18.82 11.28
CA LEU A 150 3.41 17.45 11.35
C LEU A 150 4.94 17.44 11.27
N ASP A 151 5.52 16.50 12.00
CA ASP A 151 6.93 16.20 11.95
C ASP A 151 7.16 15.12 10.89
N ALA A 152 8.28 15.20 10.16
CA ALA A 152 8.47 14.46 8.91
C ALA A 152 9.80 13.74 8.86
N LEU A 153 9.78 12.51 8.34
CA LEU A 153 10.97 11.83 7.84
C LEU A 153 10.79 11.54 6.35
N SER A 154 11.85 11.71 5.58
CA SER A 154 11.80 11.55 4.13
C SER A 154 13.06 10.93 3.55
N VAL A 155 12.90 10.24 2.43
CA VAL A 155 13.99 9.61 1.68
C VAL A 155 13.79 9.92 0.20
N GLY A 156 14.85 10.43 -0.45
CA GLY A 156 14.88 10.60 -1.89
C GLY A 156 15.06 9.26 -2.60
N ILE A 157 14.28 9.05 -3.65
CA ILE A 157 14.28 7.84 -4.47
C ILE A 157 14.20 8.22 -5.96
N THR A 158 14.95 7.51 -6.79
CA THR A 158 14.83 7.61 -8.26
C THR A 158 13.63 6.82 -8.76
N PHE A 159 13.20 7.06 -10.00
CA PHE A 159 12.13 6.25 -10.59
C PHE A 159 12.51 4.77 -10.67
N ASP A 160 13.73 4.45 -11.10
CA ASP A 160 14.20 3.06 -11.24
C ASP A 160 14.22 2.32 -9.89
N GLU A 161 14.66 3.00 -8.83
CA GLU A 161 14.60 2.45 -7.47
C GLU A 161 13.15 2.24 -7.00
N LEU A 162 12.24 3.17 -7.32
CA LEU A 162 10.82 3.06 -6.99
C LEU A 162 10.16 1.90 -7.75
N TYR A 163 10.46 1.73 -9.04
CA TYR A 163 10.06 0.57 -9.82
C TYR A 163 10.57 -0.72 -9.18
N GLY A 164 11.87 -0.78 -8.88
CA GLY A 164 12.48 -1.94 -8.20
C GLY A 164 11.80 -2.27 -6.88
N MET A 165 11.54 -1.27 -6.04
CA MET A 165 10.80 -1.45 -4.77
C MET A 165 9.42 -2.08 -5.00
N CYS A 166 8.65 -1.57 -5.97
CA CYS A 166 7.34 -2.12 -6.31
C CYS A 166 7.41 -3.55 -6.87
N GLU A 167 8.44 -3.89 -7.66
CA GLU A 167 8.66 -5.26 -8.12
C GLU A 167 8.97 -6.21 -6.96
N TYR A 168 9.88 -5.86 -6.05
CA TYR A 168 10.18 -6.66 -4.87
C TYR A 168 8.94 -6.90 -4.00
N ILE A 169 8.10 -5.88 -3.83
CA ILE A 169 6.84 -5.99 -3.09
C ILE A 169 5.90 -6.99 -3.77
N LYS A 170 5.65 -6.86 -5.08
CA LYS A 170 4.76 -7.77 -5.83
C LYS A 170 5.24 -9.21 -5.75
N VAL A 171 6.53 -9.45 -6.02
CA VAL A 171 7.12 -10.79 -5.97
C VAL A 171 6.97 -11.39 -4.58
N ARG A 172 7.20 -10.61 -3.52
CA ARG A 172 7.04 -11.09 -2.15
C ARG A 172 5.58 -11.45 -1.83
N ILE A 173 4.63 -10.60 -2.19
CA ILE A 173 3.19 -10.85 -1.97
C ILE A 173 2.77 -12.12 -2.71
N GLN A 174 3.18 -12.28 -3.98
CA GLN A 174 2.88 -13.47 -4.78
C GLN A 174 3.49 -14.74 -4.16
N ALA A 175 4.78 -14.71 -3.82
CA ALA A 175 5.45 -15.85 -3.19
C ALA A 175 4.79 -16.26 -1.88
N PHE A 176 4.38 -15.29 -1.06
CA PHE A 176 3.68 -15.56 0.19
C PHE A 176 2.26 -16.13 -0.05
N ALA A 177 1.50 -15.57 -1.00
CA ALA A 177 0.18 -16.08 -1.36
C ALA A 177 0.25 -17.53 -1.87
N THR A 178 1.21 -17.83 -2.75
CA THR A 178 1.47 -19.19 -3.23
C THR A 178 1.85 -20.13 -2.08
N TRP A 179 2.73 -19.69 -1.18
CA TRP A 179 3.09 -20.47 0.00
C TRP A 179 1.87 -20.75 0.90
N MET A 180 1.02 -19.76 1.15
CA MET A 180 -0.23 -19.92 1.92
C MET A 180 -1.16 -20.95 1.28
N GLN A 181 -1.33 -20.89 -0.04
CA GLN A 181 -2.15 -21.83 -0.80
C GLN A 181 -1.58 -23.26 -0.75
N MET A 182 -0.28 -23.41 -1.00
CA MET A 182 0.39 -24.72 -0.98
C MET A 182 0.46 -25.34 0.41
N SER A 183 0.53 -24.52 1.45
CA SER A 183 0.58 -24.98 2.85
C SER A 183 -0.80 -25.35 3.40
N GLY A 184 -1.87 -25.24 2.61
CA GLY A 184 -3.24 -25.50 3.06
C GLY A 184 -3.81 -24.45 4.02
N ASN A 185 -3.13 -23.31 4.19
CA ASN A 185 -3.61 -22.18 5.00
C ASN A 185 -4.74 -21.39 4.31
N TYR A 186 -4.96 -21.67 3.02
CA TYR A 186 -6.13 -21.24 2.26
C TYR A 186 -7.18 -22.37 2.26
N THR A 187 -7.78 -22.65 3.41
CA THR A 187 -9.02 -23.42 3.42
C THR A 187 -10.11 -22.48 2.91
N TYR A 188 -10.61 -22.74 1.70
CA TYR A 188 -11.92 -22.23 1.32
C TYR A 188 -12.90 -22.76 2.38
N SER A 189 -13.33 -21.91 3.32
CA SER A 189 -14.45 -22.22 4.19
C SER A 189 -15.72 -22.10 3.34
N GLY A 190 -15.87 -23.01 2.38
CA GLY A 190 -17.14 -23.31 1.75
C GLY A 190 -18.04 -23.88 2.83
N LYS A 191 -18.62 -23.01 3.66
CA LYS A 191 -19.99 -23.25 4.07
C LYS A 191 -20.83 -23.04 2.82
N THR A 192 -20.81 -24.03 1.93
CA THR A 192 -21.99 -24.31 1.14
C THR A 192 -23.07 -24.48 2.21
N GLN A 193 -23.98 -23.52 2.34
CA GLN A 193 -25.26 -23.86 2.93
C GLN A 193 -25.79 -24.94 2.00
N GLU A 194 -25.69 -26.20 2.43
CA GLU A 194 -26.50 -27.27 1.87
C GLU A 194 -27.94 -26.86 2.16
N GLN A 195 -28.50 -25.98 1.32
CA GLN A 195 -29.93 -26.00 1.13
C GLN A 195 -30.22 -27.39 0.56
N PRO A 196 -31.14 -28.15 1.19
CA PRO A 196 -31.62 -29.39 0.60
C PRO A 196 -32.01 -29.09 -0.85
N PRO A 197 -31.73 -29.97 -1.81
CA PRO A 197 -32.19 -29.78 -3.18
C PRO A 197 -33.70 -29.49 -3.14
N GLU A 198 -34.13 -28.40 -3.76
CA GLU A 198 -35.55 -28.15 -3.95
C GLU A 198 -36.15 -29.39 -4.64
N PRO A 199 -37.32 -29.88 -4.19
CA PRO A 199 -37.94 -31.04 -4.78
C PRO A 199 -38.11 -30.80 -6.29
N ILE A 200 -37.66 -31.76 -7.08
CA ILE A 200 -37.82 -31.75 -8.53
C ILE A 200 -39.32 -31.62 -8.82
N LYS A 201 -39.73 -30.53 -9.47
CA LYS A 201 -41.09 -30.39 -9.99
C LYS A 201 -41.23 -31.38 -11.15
N ASP A 202 -42.15 -32.33 -11.03
CA ASP A 202 -42.36 -33.41 -12.01
C ASP A 202 -43.00 -32.96 -13.35
N GLU A 203 -43.23 -31.66 -13.54
CA GLU A 203 -43.76 -31.13 -14.80
C GLU A 203 -42.99 -29.89 -15.27
N PRO A 204 -42.59 -29.82 -16.56
CA PRO A 204 -41.99 -28.60 -17.10
C PRO A 204 -43.08 -27.50 -17.18
N GLU A 205 -42.83 -26.38 -16.51
CA GLU A 205 -43.64 -25.16 -16.70
C GLU A 205 -43.54 -24.73 -18.18
N GLU A 206 -44.68 -24.73 -18.86
CA GLU A 206 -44.79 -24.37 -20.27
C GLU A 206 -44.41 -22.89 -20.45
N ARG A 207 -43.28 -22.66 -21.11
CA ARG A 207 -42.72 -21.33 -21.34
C ARG A 207 -43.55 -20.61 -22.41
N THR A 208 -44.63 -19.95 -22.00
CA THR A 208 -45.31 -18.96 -22.85
C THR A 208 -44.63 -17.60 -22.66
N ASP A 209 -43.77 -17.24 -23.61
CA ASP A 209 -43.56 -15.89 -24.17
C ASP A 209 -42.10 -15.73 -24.67
N TYR A 210 -41.94 -15.62 -25.99
CA TYR A 210 -40.69 -15.21 -26.63
C TYR A 210 -40.70 -13.68 -26.77
N GLY A 211 -40.47 -12.98 -25.66
CA GLY A 211 -40.22 -11.54 -25.67
C GLY A 211 -38.76 -11.24 -26.01
N SER A 212 -38.50 -10.81 -27.25
CA SER A 212 -37.23 -10.24 -27.68
C SER A 212 -36.90 -8.96 -26.90
N ASN A 213 -35.83 -8.95 -26.11
CA ASN A 213 -34.90 -7.82 -25.90
C ASN A 213 -33.91 -8.10 -24.76
N ALA A 214 -32.70 -8.57 -25.10
CA ALA A 214 -31.56 -8.59 -24.16
C ALA A 214 -30.19 -8.48 -24.87
N TYR A 215 -30.12 -7.69 -25.94
CA TYR A 215 -28.87 -7.38 -26.64
C TYR A 215 -28.58 -5.88 -26.72
N GLU A 216 -28.84 -5.12 -25.65
CA GLU A 216 -28.30 -3.76 -25.53
C GLU A 216 -27.99 -3.42 -24.06
N ASN A 217 -26.78 -3.72 -23.58
CA ASN A 217 -26.07 -2.86 -22.60
C ASN A 217 -24.64 -3.34 -22.24
N TYR A 218 -23.76 -3.49 -23.24
CA TYR A 218 -22.31 -3.64 -22.99
C TYR A 218 -21.46 -2.50 -23.58
N ASN A 219 -22.05 -1.36 -23.95
CA ASN A 219 -21.34 -0.26 -24.62
C ASN A 219 -21.29 1.09 -23.88
N THR A 220 -21.64 1.18 -22.59
CA THR A 220 -21.64 2.46 -21.86
C THR A 220 -20.53 2.65 -20.82
N LEU A 221 -19.55 1.73 -20.72
CA LEU A 221 -18.44 1.86 -19.76
C LEU A 221 -17.13 2.45 -20.34
N PHE A 222 -17.13 2.90 -21.61
CA PHE A 222 -15.94 3.47 -22.25
C PHE A 222 -16.18 4.82 -22.93
N TYR A 223 -16.92 5.75 -22.35
CA TYR A 223 -16.75 7.19 -22.66
C TYR A 223 -17.25 8.04 -21.49
N ASN A 224 -16.30 8.56 -20.71
CA ASN A 224 -16.40 9.88 -20.09
C ASN A 224 -14.96 10.36 -19.82
N VAL A 225 -14.29 10.68 -20.91
CA VAL A 225 -13.23 11.70 -20.93
C VAL A 225 -13.91 12.95 -21.48
N GLY A 226 -14.16 13.89 -20.58
CA GLY A 226 -14.59 15.25 -20.85
C GLY A 226 -13.99 16.13 -19.77
#